data_AF-A0ABD0WHM5-F1
#
_entry.id   AF-A0ABD0WHM5-F1
#
_cell.length_a   1.000
_cell.length_b   1.000
_cell.length_c   1.000
_cell.angle_alpha   90.00
_cell.angle_beta   90.00
_cell.angle_gamma   90.00
#
_symmetry.space_group_name_H-M   'P 1'
#
loop_
_entity.id
_entity.type
_entity.pdbx_description
1 polymer ?
#
loop_
_entity_poly.entity_id
_entity_poly.type
_entity_poly.pdbx_seq_one_letter_code
_entity_poly.pdbx_strand_id
1 'polypeptide(L)'
;MARIHTGVFSKFYQGFFLAVVLSPSLRCAAEADPSHTHSVEYEGIAEAQSGAAPTAEGFYLEFQGPLNNITIMQGMMATLHCKVTGNPRPTIRWLKNDAPVVQEPGRISIRKTDSGSKLRINDLDTTDTGYYQCVASNSIKVISSTGLLYVKLGQSPTQEPNEA
;
A
#
# COMPACT_ATOMS: atom_id res chain seq x y z
N MET A 1 6.22 5.23 -51.19
CA MET A 1 5.55 3.95 -50.86
C MET A 1 6.24 3.34 -49.66
N ALA A 2 5.45 2.93 -48.64
CA ALA A 2 5.71 2.00 -47.51
C ALA A 2 7.03 2.17 -46.68
N ARG A 3 7.02 2.53 -45.38
CA ARG A 3 6.70 1.74 -44.15
C ARG A 3 7.30 0.32 -44.19
N ILE A 4 8.05 -0.18 -43.19
CA ILE A 4 7.68 -0.64 -41.82
C ILE A 4 9.01 -0.91 -41.05
N HIS A 5 9.26 -0.33 -39.84
CA HIS A 5 9.20 -0.94 -38.47
C HIS A 5 10.16 -2.14 -38.28
N THR A 6 11.13 -2.20 -37.35
CA THR A 6 11.10 -2.21 -35.85
C THR A 6 12.57 -2.11 -35.37
N GLY A 7 12.93 -1.59 -34.19
CA GLY A 7 12.77 -2.23 -32.89
C GLY A 7 14.07 -2.08 -32.07
N VAL A 8 13.91 -1.59 -30.85
CA VAL A 8 14.94 -1.32 -29.83
C VAL A 8 15.48 -2.62 -29.25
N PHE A 9 16.80 -2.74 -29.00
CA PHE A 9 17.30 -3.60 -27.92
C PHE A 9 18.42 -2.94 -27.12
N SER A 10 18.12 -2.87 -25.83
CA SER A 10 18.87 -2.29 -24.74
C SER A 10 20.18 -3.03 -24.47
N LYS A 11 21.21 -2.27 -24.09
CA LYS A 11 22.56 -2.74 -23.77
C LYS A 11 22.53 -3.64 -22.52
N PHE A 12 23.00 -4.88 -22.67
CA PHE A 12 23.28 -5.80 -21.56
C PHE A 12 24.62 -5.45 -20.90
N TYR A 13 24.63 -5.57 -19.57
CA TYR A 13 25.72 -5.30 -18.64
C TYR A 13 26.98 -6.17 -18.88
N GLN A 14 28.15 -5.52 -18.96
CA GLN A 14 29.49 -6.03 -18.61
C GLN A 14 29.52 -6.39 -17.11
N GLY A 15 30.27 -7.35 -16.58
CA GLY A 15 31.25 -8.30 -17.10
C GLY A 15 31.79 -9.11 -15.89
N PHE A 16 31.95 -10.42 -16.08
CA PHE A 16 32.50 -11.38 -15.11
C PHE A 16 33.99 -11.59 -15.45
N PHE A 17 34.91 -11.40 -14.51
CA PHE A 17 36.30 -11.86 -14.65
C PHE A 17 36.72 -12.65 -13.41
N LEU A 18 36.91 -13.95 -13.62
CA LEU A 18 37.62 -14.89 -12.75
C LEU A 18 39.12 -14.77 -13.05
N ALA A 19 39.97 -14.70 -12.03
CA ALA A 19 41.40 -14.91 -12.15
C ALA A 19 41.89 -15.84 -11.02
N VAL A 20 42.47 -16.97 -11.43
CA VAL A 20 43.06 -18.01 -10.59
C VAL A 20 44.59 -17.89 -10.67
N VAL A 21 45.19 -17.70 -9.49
CA VAL A 21 46.47 -18.20 -8.93
C VAL A 21 47.66 -18.50 -9.86
N LEU A 22 48.83 -17.93 -9.54
CA LEU A 22 50.13 -18.64 -9.54
C LEU A 22 51.10 -17.99 -8.51
N SER A 23 51.55 -18.79 -7.53
CA SER A 23 52.75 -18.56 -6.67
C SER A 23 53.96 -19.29 -7.30
N PRO A 24 55.26 -19.03 -6.95
CA PRO A 24 55.82 -19.49 -5.67
C PRO A 24 57.06 -18.72 -5.08
N SER A 25 57.24 -18.93 -3.77
CA SER A 25 58.50 -19.02 -2.99
C SER A 25 59.41 -17.81 -2.73
N LEU A 26 59.47 -17.39 -1.45
CA LEU A 26 60.72 -17.25 -0.70
C LEU A 26 60.50 -17.56 0.80
N ARG A 27 61.37 -18.42 1.36
CA ARG A 27 61.50 -18.89 2.76
C ARG A 27 62.34 -17.89 3.59
N CYS A 28 62.50 -17.85 4.93
CA CYS A 28 62.11 -18.68 6.09
C CYS A 28 62.35 -17.88 7.41
N ALA A 29 61.62 -18.27 8.47
CA ALA A 29 61.99 -18.38 9.91
C ALA A 29 62.17 -17.14 10.83
N ALA A 30 61.36 -17.10 11.90
CA ALA A 30 61.73 -16.92 13.33
C ALA A 30 60.44 -17.10 14.16
N GLU A 31 60.27 -18.24 14.83
CA GLU A 31 60.43 -18.45 16.29
C GLU A 31 59.07 -18.57 16.99
N ALA A 32 59.01 -19.54 17.90
CA ALA A 32 57.81 -20.01 18.57
C ALA A 32 57.65 -19.31 19.92
N ASP A 33 56.41 -18.96 20.29
CA ASP A 33 56.02 -18.73 21.69
C ASP A 33 54.61 -19.32 21.94
N PRO A 34 54.39 -20.13 23.00
CA PRO A 34 53.20 -20.94 23.17
C PRO A 34 52.31 -20.39 24.30
N SER A 35 51.17 -19.79 23.96
CA SER A 35 49.96 -19.86 24.82
C SER A 35 48.78 -19.12 24.21
N HIS A 36 47.89 -19.83 23.54
CA HIS A 36 46.45 -19.68 23.76
C HIS A 36 45.71 -20.79 23.01
N THR A 37 45.47 -21.88 23.73
CA THR A 37 44.45 -22.85 23.35
C THR A 37 43.09 -22.19 23.56
N HIS A 38 42.44 -21.75 22.50
CA HIS A 38 40.99 -21.52 22.52
C HIS A 38 40.33 -22.65 21.74
N SER A 39 39.85 -23.64 22.47
CA SER A 39 38.90 -24.63 22.01
C SER A 39 37.64 -23.90 21.55
N VAL A 40 37.33 -23.98 20.25
CA VAL A 40 36.05 -23.54 19.72
C VAL A 40 35.06 -24.68 19.92
N GLU A 41 34.15 -24.55 20.86
CA GLU A 41 32.98 -25.42 20.97
C GLU A 41 32.01 -25.08 19.83
N TYR A 42 31.68 -26.09 19.05
CA TYR A 42 30.74 -26.02 17.94
C TYR A 42 29.34 -26.33 18.53
N GLU A 43 28.52 -25.31 18.76
CA GLU A 43 27.12 -25.50 19.12
C GLU A 43 26.20 -24.88 18.07
N GLY A 44 25.23 -25.69 17.60
CA GLY A 44 23.92 -25.18 17.20
C GLY A 44 23.64 -25.03 15.70
N ILE A 45 23.22 -26.14 15.10
CA ILE A 45 22.34 -26.27 13.92
C ILE A 45 21.41 -25.07 13.65
N ALA A 46 21.47 -24.56 12.42
CA ALA A 46 20.59 -23.52 11.89
C ALA A 46 19.14 -24.02 11.74
N GLU A 47 18.21 -23.45 12.50
CA GLU A 47 16.81 -23.47 12.15
C GLU A 47 16.53 -22.39 11.10
N ALA A 48 15.97 -22.79 9.97
CA ALA A 48 15.50 -21.88 8.92
C ALA A 48 14.31 -21.06 9.45
N GLN A 49 14.58 -19.90 10.02
CA GLN A 49 13.55 -18.92 10.30
C GLN A 49 13.09 -18.30 8.98
N SER A 50 11.82 -18.53 8.64
CA SER A 50 11.15 -17.94 7.49
C SER A 50 11.35 -16.42 7.51
N GLY A 51 12.08 -15.91 6.52
CA GLY A 51 12.52 -14.52 6.47
C GLY A 51 11.36 -13.52 6.48
N ALA A 52 11.03 -13.01 7.65
CA ALA A 52 10.38 -11.72 7.79
C ALA A 52 11.44 -10.65 7.48
N ALA A 53 11.13 -9.76 6.54
CA ALA A 53 11.99 -8.65 6.18
C ALA A 53 12.39 -7.82 7.43
N PRO A 54 13.61 -7.27 7.49
CA PRO A 54 14.09 -6.54 8.67
C PRO A 54 13.16 -5.36 8.98
N THR A 55 12.50 -5.40 10.14
CA THR A 55 11.58 -4.36 10.62
C THR A 55 12.36 -3.10 10.99
N ALA A 56 12.10 -2.02 10.25
CA ALA A 56 12.56 -0.69 10.59
C ALA A 56 11.92 -0.23 11.92
N GLU A 57 12.76 0.14 12.89
CA GLU A 57 12.42 0.77 14.17
C GLU A 57 11.24 1.76 14.04
N GLY A 58 10.09 1.43 14.63
CA GLY A 58 8.98 2.34 14.93
C GLY A 58 8.19 2.94 13.75
N PHE A 59 8.61 2.75 12.49
CA PHE A 59 7.96 3.33 11.33
C PHE A 59 6.98 2.37 10.66
N TYR A 60 5.71 2.77 10.56
CA TYR A 60 4.68 1.93 9.95
C TYR A 60 3.56 2.78 9.33
N LEU A 61 2.80 2.15 8.44
CA LEU A 61 1.59 2.71 7.87
C LEU A 61 0.70 1.54 7.42
N GLU A 62 -0.50 1.43 7.95
CA GLU A 62 -1.40 0.31 7.66
C GLU A 62 -2.86 0.71 7.80
N PHE A 63 -3.73 0.08 7.01
CA PHE A 63 -5.16 0.17 7.23
C PHE A 63 -5.56 -0.86 8.29
N GLN A 64 -6.47 -0.47 9.19
CA GLN A 64 -7.06 -1.41 10.17
C GLN A 64 -8.03 -2.41 9.51
N GLY A 65 -8.35 -2.22 8.22
CA GLY A 65 -9.21 -3.09 7.43
C GLY A 65 -9.46 -2.50 6.04
N PRO A 66 -10.03 -3.29 5.12
CA PRO A 66 -10.39 -2.78 3.80
C PRO A 66 -11.52 -1.75 3.89
N LEU A 67 -11.62 -0.89 2.88
CA LEU A 67 -12.78 -0.04 2.70
C LEU A 67 -13.96 -0.90 2.26
N ASN A 68 -15.07 -0.82 2.99
CA ASN A 68 -16.24 -1.67 2.73
C ASN A 68 -17.02 -1.20 1.49
N ASN A 69 -17.55 -2.16 0.75
CA ASN A 69 -18.58 -1.91 -0.25
C ASN A 69 -19.91 -1.63 0.46
N ILE A 70 -20.64 -0.61 0.02
CA ILE A 70 -21.92 -0.22 0.59
C ILE A 70 -22.95 0.03 -0.51
N THR A 71 -24.18 -0.39 -0.25
CA THR A 71 -25.34 -0.12 -1.10
C THR A 71 -26.35 0.68 -0.30
N ILE A 72 -26.71 1.87 -0.79
CA ILE A 72 -27.61 2.79 -0.07
C ILE A 72 -28.66 3.32 -1.05
N MET A 73 -29.87 3.60 -0.57
CA MET A 73 -30.94 4.16 -1.41
C MET A 73 -30.67 5.62 -1.79
N GLN A 74 -31.15 6.03 -2.96
CA GLN A 74 -31.16 7.43 -3.39
C GLN A 74 -31.84 8.33 -2.34
N GLY A 75 -31.35 9.57 -2.20
CA GLY A 75 -31.83 10.57 -1.22
C GLY A 75 -31.36 10.34 0.22
N MET A 76 -30.78 9.17 0.52
CA MET A 76 -30.22 8.87 1.83
C MET A 76 -28.78 9.41 1.96
N MET A 77 -28.17 9.18 3.12
CA MET A 77 -26.79 9.57 3.40
C MET A 77 -25.85 8.35 3.38
N ALA A 78 -24.72 8.47 2.68
CA ALA A 78 -23.59 7.56 2.80
C ALA A 78 -22.53 8.07 3.78
N THR A 79 -21.89 7.15 4.50
CA THR A 79 -20.66 7.45 5.25
C THR A 79 -19.65 6.32 5.03
N LEU A 80 -18.52 6.67 4.42
CA LEU A 80 -17.38 5.80 4.19
C LEU A 80 -16.36 6.04 5.30
N HIS A 81 -15.90 4.96 5.93
CA HIS A 81 -14.93 4.99 7.03
C HIS A 81 -13.60 4.41 6.56
N CYS A 82 -12.55 5.22 6.63
CA CYS A 82 -11.19 4.78 6.42
C CYS A 82 -10.43 4.86 7.73
N LYS A 83 -10.04 3.69 8.25
CA LYS A 83 -9.25 3.59 9.49
C LYS A 83 -7.80 3.26 9.14
N VAL A 84 -6.89 4.16 9.48
CA VAL A 84 -5.47 4.03 9.17
C VAL A 84 -4.63 4.42 10.37
N THR A 85 -3.58 3.66 10.61
CA THR A 85 -2.59 3.89 11.66
C THR A 85 -1.23 4.02 11.00
N GLY A 86 -0.37 4.86 11.57
CA GLY A 86 0.96 5.03 11.06
C GLY A 86 1.81 5.95 11.90
N ASN A 87 3.11 5.70 11.84
CA ASN A 87 4.15 6.55 12.39
C ASN A 87 5.21 6.83 11.32
N PRO A 88 5.48 8.10 10.93
CA PRO A 88 4.79 9.33 11.37
C PRO A 88 3.28 9.41 11.06
N ARG A 89 2.59 10.43 11.58
CA ARG A 89 1.12 10.55 11.39
C ARG A 89 0.77 10.66 9.89
N PRO A 90 -0.14 9.81 9.37
CA PRO A 90 -0.47 9.83 7.95
C PRO A 90 -1.37 11.01 7.56
N THR A 91 -1.25 11.39 6.30
CA THR A 91 -2.19 12.25 5.58
C THR A 91 -3.12 11.40 4.74
N ILE A 92 -4.40 11.79 4.64
CA ILE A 92 -5.44 11.01 3.96
C ILE A 92 -6.13 11.90 2.93
N ARG A 93 -6.35 11.33 1.74
CA ARG A 93 -7.17 11.91 0.67
C ARG A 93 -8.15 10.87 0.12
N TRP A 94 -9.28 11.34 -0.37
CA TRP A 94 -10.31 10.51 -0.97
C TRP A 94 -10.35 10.72 -2.48
N LEU A 95 -10.46 9.63 -3.23
CA LEU A 95 -10.70 9.66 -4.67
C LEU A 95 -12.03 8.96 -4.97
N LYS A 96 -12.72 9.40 -6.02
CA LYS A 96 -13.88 8.73 -6.64
C LYS A 96 -13.51 8.48 -8.10
N ASN A 97 -13.50 7.21 -8.52
CA ASN A 97 -13.11 6.81 -9.87
C ASN A 97 -11.76 7.47 -10.27
N ASP A 98 -10.76 7.34 -9.39
CA ASP A 98 -9.40 7.89 -9.53
C ASP A 98 -9.28 9.44 -9.52
N ALA A 99 -10.40 10.18 -9.48
CA ALA A 99 -10.41 11.63 -9.36
C ALA A 99 -10.54 12.11 -7.91
N PRO A 100 -9.89 13.20 -7.47
CA PRO A 100 -10.04 13.73 -6.12
C PRO A 100 -11.49 14.07 -5.77
N VAL A 101 -11.95 13.62 -4.59
CA VAL A 101 -13.25 14.05 -4.06
C VAL A 101 -13.16 15.50 -3.61
N VAL A 102 -13.99 16.35 -4.19
CA VAL A 102 -14.13 17.75 -3.81
C VAL A 102 -15.19 17.86 -2.72
N GLN A 103 -14.88 18.61 -1.65
CA GLN A 103 -15.87 18.90 -0.62
C GLN A 103 -16.89 19.90 -1.15
N GLU A 104 -18.16 19.62 -0.89
CA GLU A 104 -19.29 20.43 -1.31
C GLU A 104 -20.09 20.82 -0.07
N PRO A 105 -20.16 22.11 0.30
CA PRO A 105 -20.87 22.56 1.49
C PRO A 105 -22.30 22.00 1.53
N GLY A 106 -22.68 21.36 2.64
CA GLY A 106 -24.01 20.77 2.83
C GLY A 106 -24.18 19.35 2.27
N ARG A 107 -23.48 18.99 1.19
CA ARG A 107 -23.62 17.68 0.53
C ARG A 107 -22.46 16.73 0.83
N ILE A 108 -21.22 17.12 0.52
CA ILE A 108 -20.02 16.27 0.63
C ILE A 108 -19.08 16.85 1.68
N SER A 109 -18.78 16.08 2.73
CA SER A 109 -17.86 16.50 3.79
C SER A 109 -16.81 15.43 4.10
N ILE A 110 -15.57 15.86 4.27
CA ILE A 110 -14.45 14.99 4.66
C ILE A 110 -14.00 15.42 6.05
N ARG A 111 -14.09 14.50 7.01
CA ARG A 111 -13.60 14.72 8.38
C ARG A 111 -12.38 13.86 8.63
N LYS A 112 -11.32 14.47 9.15
CA LYS A 112 -10.16 13.75 9.69
C LYS A 112 -10.48 13.34 11.13
N THR A 113 -10.07 12.13 11.51
CA THR A 113 -10.22 11.58 12.86
C THR A 113 -8.85 11.11 13.33
N ASP A 114 -8.67 10.90 14.64
CA ASP A 114 -7.38 10.40 15.16
C ASP A 114 -6.98 9.04 14.60
N SER A 115 -7.98 8.22 14.28
CA SER A 115 -7.80 6.89 13.70
C SER A 115 -8.00 6.84 12.17
N GLY A 116 -8.07 7.98 11.47
CA GLY A 116 -8.18 8.01 10.02
C GLY A 116 -9.03 9.13 9.43
N SER A 117 -10.00 8.79 8.57
CA SER A 117 -10.88 9.76 7.92
C SER A 117 -12.27 9.20 7.62
N LYS A 118 -13.28 10.08 7.63
CA LYS A 118 -14.66 9.79 7.25
C LYS A 118 -15.08 10.68 6.08
N LEU A 119 -15.58 10.08 5.01
CA LEU A 119 -16.23 10.77 3.90
C LEU A 119 -17.74 10.60 4.04
N ARG A 120 -18.47 11.70 4.12
CA ARG A 120 -19.92 11.72 4.22
C ARG A 120 -20.52 12.42 3.00
N ILE A 121 -21.50 11.77 2.39
CA ILE A 121 -22.25 12.25 1.23
C ILE A 121 -23.73 12.23 1.63
N ASN A 122 -24.35 13.41 1.72
CA ASN A 122 -25.79 13.54 1.94
C ASN A 122 -26.52 13.56 0.59
N ASP A 123 -27.83 13.26 0.61
CA ASP A 123 -28.70 13.33 -0.57
C ASP A 123 -28.13 12.58 -1.78
N LEU A 124 -27.91 11.27 -1.60
CA LEU A 124 -27.29 10.43 -2.60
C LEU A 124 -28.06 10.45 -3.92
N ASP A 125 -27.32 10.64 -5.00
CA ASP A 125 -27.79 10.48 -6.37
C ASP A 125 -27.17 9.24 -7.01
N THR A 126 -27.82 8.68 -8.03
CA THR A 126 -27.30 7.60 -8.86
C THR A 126 -25.90 7.89 -9.41
N THR A 127 -25.61 9.16 -9.71
CA THR A 127 -24.29 9.64 -10.16
C THR A 127 -23.21 9.52 -9.08
N ASP A 128 -23.56 9.39 -7.81
CA ASP A 128 -22.62 9.15 -6.71
C ASP A 128 -22.05 7.73 -6.70
N THR A 129 -22.67 6.82 -7.45
CA THR A 129 -22.17 5.45 -7.64
C THR A 129 -20.76 5.47 -8.21
N GLY A 130 -19.87 4.68 -7.60
CA GLY A 130 -18.50 4.58 -8.06
C GLY A 130 -17.57 3.93 -7.05
N TYR A 131 -16.32 3.77 -7.47
CA TYR A 131 -15.24 3.27 -6.63
C TYR A 131 -14.64 4.44 -5.86
N TYR A 132 -14.79 4.40 -4.55
CA TYR A 132 -14.16 5.34 -3.65
C TYR A 132 -12.86 4.74 -3.14
N GLN A 133 -11.80 5.53 -3.14
CA GLN A 133 -10.49 5.12 -2.65
C GLN A 133 -10.07 6.04 -1.51
N CYS A 134 -9.69 5.43 -0.39
CA CYS A 134 -8.95 6.11 0.65
C CYS A 134 -7.46 5.92 0.38
N VAL A 135 -6.74 7.02 0.15
CA VAL A 135 -5.30 6.99 -0.03
C VAL A 135 -4.63 7.62 1.19
N ALA A 136 -3.84 6.81 1.88
CA ALA A 136 -3.05 7.24 3.03
C ALA A 136 -1.57 7.34 2.66
N SER A 137 -0.96 8.45 3.05
CA SER A 137 0.43 8.76 2.72
C SER A 137 1.17 9.25 3.95
N ASN A 138 2.39 8.76 4.10
CA ASN A 138 3.33 9.18 5.12
C ASN A 138 4.74 9.28 4.51
N SER A 139 5.74 9.74 5.26
CA SER A 139 7.13 9.88 4.78
C SER A 139 7.76 8.56 4.32
N ILE A 140 7.21 7.42 4.74
CA ILE A 140 7.77 6.09 4.45
C ILE A 140 7.12 5.39 3.25
N LYS A 141 5.80 5.53 3.04
CA LYS A 141 5.05 4.85 1.98
C LYS A 141 3.68 5.48 1.75
N VAL A 142 3.08 5.07 0.63
CA VAL A 142 1.70 5.37 0.25
C VAL A 142 0.94 4.05 0.12
N ILE A 143 -0.24 3.97 0.73
CA ILE A 143 -1.15 2.82 0.62
C ILE A 143 -2.55 3.31 0.26
N SER A 144 -3.33 2.47 -0.41
CA SER A 144 -4.70 2.78 -0.80
C SER A 144 -5.65 1.60 -0.52
N SER A 145 -6.89 1.92 -0.17
CA SER A 145 -7.96 0.93 -0.04
C SER A 145 -9.20 1.41 -0.80
N THR A 146 -9.82 0.51 -1.55
CA THR A 146 -10.93 0.80 -2.48
C THR A 146 -12.20 0.12 -2.01
N GLY A 147 -13.33 0.82 -2.10
CA GLY A 147 -14.66 0.28 -1.82
C GLY A 147 -15.69 0.86 -2.80
N LEU A 148 -16.67 0.05 -3.17
CA LEU A 148 -17.78 0.44 -4.05
C LEU A 148 -18.89 1.09 -3.23
N LEU A 149 -19.31 2.30 -3.60
CA LEU A 149 -20.61 2.84 -3.21
C LEU A 149 -21.57 2.61 -4.38
N TYR A 150 -22.65 1.88 -4.14
CA TYR A 150 -23.72 1.66 -5.11
C TYR A 150 -25.01 2.34 -4.62
N VAL A 151 -25.57 3.23 -5.42
CA VAL A 151 -26.83 3.91 -5.08
C VAL A 151 -28.00 3.20 -5.75
N LYS A 152 -28.89 2.63 -4.92
CA LYS A 152 -30.10 1.96 -5.40
C LYS A 152 -31.24 2.98 -5.53
N LEU A 153 -31.91 2.99 -6.68
CA LEU A 153 -33.17 3.72 -6.84
C LEU A 153 -34.23 3.12 -5.89
N GLY A 154 -34.81 3.96 -5.05
CA GLY A 154 -36.05 3.61 -4.35
C GLY A 154 -37.20 3.56 -5.35
N GLN A 155 -38.18 2.67 -5.15
CA GLN A 155 -39.45 2.82 -5.86
C GLN A 155 -40.02 4.19 -5.47
N SER A 156 -40.31 5.04 -6.46
CA SER A 156 -41.12 6.24 -6.22
C SER A 156 -42.39 5.80 -5.50
N PRO A 157 -42.88 6.49 -4.45
CA PRO A 157 -44.23 6.28 -4.00
C PRO A 157 -45.16 6.68 -5.16
N THR A 158 -45.52 5.70 -6.00
CA THR A 158 -46.60 5.85 -6.96
C THR A 158 -47.83 6.07 -6.11
N GLN A 159 -48.29 7.32 -6.06
CA GLN A 159 -49.53 7.69 -5.41
C GLN A 159 -50.63 6.94 -6.17
N GLU A 160 -51.09 5.83 -5.58
CA GLU A 160 -52.24 5.09 -6.05
C GLU A 160 -53.42 6.08 -6.10
N PRO A 161 -54.04 6.34 -7.26
CA PRO A 161 -55.15 7.26 -7.33
C PRO A 161 -56.26 6.71 -6.45
N ASN A 162 -56.60 7.44 -5.40
CA ASN A 162 -57.66 7.12 -4.46
C ASN A 162 -58.93 6.81 -5.27
N GLU A 163 -59.30 5.55 -5.37
CA GLU A 163 -60.55 5.15 -6.01
C GLU A 163 -61.68 5.55 -5.06
N ALA A 164 -62.51 6.48 -5.56
CA ALA A 164 -63.60 7.14 -4.85
C ALA A 164 -64.87 6.28 -4.77
#